data_AF-A0A7J3UBV8-F1
#
_entry.id   AF-A0A7J3UBV8-F1
#
_cell.length_a   1.000
_cell.length_b   1.000
_cell.length_c   1.000
_cell.angle_alpha   90.00
_cell.angle_beta   90.00
_cell.angle_gamma   90.00
#
_symmetry.space_group_name_H-M   'P 1'
#
loop_
_entity.id
_entity.type
_entity.pdbx_description
1 polymer ?
#
loop_
_entity_poly.entity_id
_entity_poly.type
_entity_poly.pdbx_seq_one_letter_code
_entity_poly.pdbx_strand_id
1 'polypeptide(L)'
;DLYNVKVVSKGNFIEGKFSGNDMIENAKKIQWVTDEHVEMEVLIPGNLFIGEKFNENSLKIVRGYAEPSIKNVQHGEIVQFERFGFVRIEKDEKIKGIMAHK
;
A
#
# COMPACT_ATOMS: atom_id res chain seq x y z
N ASP A 1 -8.14 -11.74 -3.83
CA ASP A 1 -8.73 -12.88 -3.09
C ASP A 1 -8.68 -12.71 -1.58
N LEU A 2 -9.47 -13.48 -0.84
CA LEU A 2 -9.46 -13.53 0.62
C LEU A 2 -9.08 -14.94 1.06
N TYR A 3 -8.05 -15.04 1.90
CA TYR A 3 -7.59 -16.32 2.45
C TYR A 3 -7.48 -16.18 3.97
N ASN A 4 -7.98 -17.18 4.70
CA ASN A 4 -7.72 -17.26 6.12
C ASN A 4 -6.32 -17.83 6.34
N VAL A 5 -5.53 -17.15 7.16
CA VAL A 5 -4.17 -17.58 7.50
C VAL A 5 -4.07 -17.70 9.02
N LYS A 6 -3.71 -18.89 9.50
CA LYS A 6 -3.41 -19.14 10.91
C LYS A 6 -1.92 -18.95 11.13
N VAL A 7 -1.55 -18.10 12.08
CA VAL A 7 -0.16 -17.94 12.51
C VAL A 7 0.30 -19.22 13.21
N VAL A 8 1.40 -19.79 12.73
CA VAL A 8 2.00 -21.03 13.25
C VAL A 8 3.15 -20.71 14.19
N SER A 9 4.02 -19.76 13.80
CA SER A 9 5.17 -19.35 14.59
C SER A 9 5.46 -17.86 14.40
N LYS A 10 6.20 -17.29 15.35
CA LYS A 10 6.65 -15.89 15.31
C LYS A 10 8.13 -15.85 15.70
N GLY A 11 8.97 -15.38 14.79
CA GLY A 11 10.38 -15.11 15.02
C GLY A 11 10.79 -13.85 14.27
N ASN A 12 11.89 -13.92 13.52
CA ASN A 12 12.27 -12.84 12.59
C ASN A 12 11.24 -12.64 11.47
N PHE A 13 10.48 -13.69 11.16
CA PHE A 13 9.34 -13.67 10.24
C PHE A 13 8.12 -14.30 10.93
N ILE A 14 6.94 -14.04 10.37
CA ILE A 14 5.69 -14.68 10.79
C ILE A 14 5.40 -15.83 9.82
N GLU A 15 5.39 -17.06 10.32
CA GLU A 15 4.97 -18.20 9.52
C GLU A 15 3.46 -18.37 9.64
N GLY A 16 2.78 -18.33 8.50
CA GLY A 16 1.35 -18.53 8.39
C GLY A 16 1.04 -19.81 7.61
N LYS A 17 -0.05 -20.48 7.97
CA LYS A 17 -0.62 -21.58 7.19
C LYS A 17 -2.01 -21.22 6.72
N PHE A 18 -2.29 -21.50 5.45
CA PHE A 18 -3.63 -21.42 4.89
C PHE A 18 -4.62 -22.26 5.72
N SER A 19 -5.77 -21.67 6.05
CA SER A 19 -6.77 -22.23 6.96
C SER A 19 -8.18 -22.24 6.37
N GLY A 20 -8.32 -22.11 5.05
CA GLY A 20 -9.60 -22.11 4.35
C GLY A 20 -10.03 -20.75 3.82
N ASN A 21 -11.18 -20.75 3.15
CA ASN A 21 -11.80 -19.56 2.53
C ASN A 21 -13.12 -19.17 3.21
N ASP A 22 -13.51 -19.88 4.26
CA ASP A 22 -14.76 -19.63 4.97
C ASP A 22 -14.80 -18.22 5.56
N MET A 23 -15.98 -17.62 5.58
CA MET A 23 -16.13 -16.31 6.17
C MET A 23 -16.06 -16.41 7.70
N ILE A 24 -14.99 -15.86 8.28
CA ILE A 24 -14.85 -15.77 9.74
C ILE A 24 -15.42 -14.42 10.18
N GLU A 25 -16.55 -14.47 10.90
CA GLU A 25 -17.19 -13.28 11.43
C GLU A 25 -16.25 -12.53 12.38
N ASN A 26 -16.22 -11.20 12.28
CA ASN A 26 -15.39 -10.31 13.10
C ASN A 26 -13.87 -10.53 13.01
N ALA A 27 -13.39 -11.27 12.00
CA ALA A 27 -11.95 -11.42 11.76
C ALA A 27 -11.31 -10.11 11.31
N LYS A 28 -10.13 -9.79 11.88
CA LYS A 28 -9.29 -8.68 11.41
C LYS A 28 -8.74 -9.03 10.03
N LYS A 29 -8.90 -8.11 9.08
CA LYS A 29 -8.43 -8.25 7.70
C LYS A 29 -7.19 -7.39 7.48
N ILE A 30 -6.21 -7.94 6.77
CA ILE A 30 -5.01 -7.24 6.30
C ILE A 30 -4.91 -7.39 4.79
N GLN A 31 -4.30 -6.40 4.15
CA GLN A 31 -3.85 -6.48 2.76
C GLN A 31 -2.45 -7.10 2.70
N TRP A 32 -2.12 -7.75 1.58
CA TRP A 32 -0.87 -8.43 1.34
C TRP A 32 -0.56 -8.41 -0.16
N VAL A 33 0.69 -8.70 -0.53
CA VAL A 33 1.13 -8.94 -1.90
C VAL A 33 1.97 -10.21 -1.93
N THR A 34 2.11 -10.83 -3.11
CA THR A 34 2.99 -11.99 -3.32
C THR A 34 4.46 -11.60 -3.34
N ASP A 35 5.35 -12.60 -3.29
CA ASP A 35 6.79 -12.39 -3.54
C ASP A 35 7.06 -11.85 -4.95
N GLU A 36 6.18 -12.14 -5.92
CA GLU A 36 6.11 -11.39 -7.16
C GLU A 36 5.46 -10.02 -6.88
N HIS A 37 6.28 -9.00 -6.67
CA HIS A 37 5.82 -7.65 -6.38
C HIS A 37 6.63 -6.58 -7.13
N VAL A 38 6.16 -5.34 -7.03
CA VAL A 38 6.86 -4.15 -7.53
C VAL A 38 7.21 -3.26 -6.33
N GLU A 39 8.50 -2.96 -6.17
CA GLU A 39 8.94 -1.91 -5.25
C GLU A 39 8.43 -0.56 -5.73
N MET A 40 7.79 0.16 -4.81
CA MET A 40 7.15 1.42 -5.12
C MET A 40 7.22 2.37 -3.93
N GLU A 41 7.28 3.66 -4.22
CA GLU A 41 7.09 4.70 -3.21
C GLU A 41 5.80 5.47 -3.47
N VAL A 42 5.11 5.82 -2.39
CA VAL A 42 3.98 6.74 -2.40
C VAL A 42 4.35 8.00 -1.67
N LEU A 43 4.29 9.11 -2.40
CA LEU A 43 4.41 10.47 -1.91
C LEU A 43 3.07 10.85 -1.26
N ILE A 44 3.11 11.27 0.00
CA ILE A 44 1.96 11.74 0.75
C ILE A 44 2.16 13.24 0.99
N PRO A 45 1.51 14.11 0.19
CA PRO A 45 1.53 15.53 0.44
C PRO A 45 0.79 15.86 1.75
N GLY A 46 1.33 16.80 2.50
CA GLY A 46 0.73 17.45 3.65
C GLY A 46 0.65 18.96 3.45
N ASN A 47 0.37 19.70 4.52
CA ASN A 47 0.30 21.15 4.45
C ASN A 47 1.68 21.75 4.17
N LEU A 48 1.79 22.57 3.12
CA LEU A 48 3.04 23.22 2.71
C LEU A 48 3.54 24.24 3.74
N PHE A 49 2.63 24.85 4.49
CA PHE A 49 2.93 25.82 5.55
C PHE A 49 2.17 25.47 6.83
N ILE A 50 2.77 25.81 7.97
CA ILE A 50 2.11 25.85 9.28
C ILE A 50 2.17 27.30 9.75
N GLY A 51 1.06 28.02 9.61
CA GLY A 51 1.04 29.48 9.68
C GLY A 51 1.82 30.08 8.51
N GLU A 52 2.80 30.93 8.80
CA GLU A 52 3.66 31.58 7.80
C GLU A 52 4.98 30.85 7.55
N LYS A 53 5.24 29.74 8.26
CA LYS A 53 6.48 28.97 8.15
C LYS A 53 6.31 27.80 7.21
N PHE A 54 7.27 27.62 6.31
CA PHE A 54 7.34 26.43 5.46
C PHE A 54 7.43 25.18 6.33
N ASN A 55 6.65 24.17 5.98
CA ASN A 55 6.63 22.89 6.67
C ASN A 55 7.59 21.93 5.98
N GLU A 56 8.75 21.69 6.59
CA GLU A 56 9.74 20.72 6.10
C GLU A 56 9.20 19.27 6.08
N ASN A 57 8.14 18.99 6.84
CA ASN A 57 7.44 17.71 6.86
C ASN A 57 6.19 17.71 5.96
N SER A 58 6.07 18.67 5.04
CA SER A 58 4.95 18.76 4.07
C SER A 58 4.92 17.63 3.05
N LEU A 59 5.94 16.79 3.01
CA LEU A 59 5.98 15.62 2.15
C LEU A 59 6.50 14.41 2.93
N LYS A 60 5.69 13.35 2.98
CA LYS A 60 6.10 12.05 3.51
C LYS A 60 6.27 11.07 2.36
N ILE A 61 7.33 10.25 2.41
CA ILE A 61 7.54 9.15 1.46
C ILE A 61 7.27 7.83 2.19
N VAL A 62 6.36 7.02 1.65
CA VAL A 62 6.13 5.65 2.12
C VAL A 62 6.70 4.69 1.09
N ARG A 63 7.66 3.86 1.49
CA ARG A 63 8.23 2.80 0.64
C ARG A 63 7.58 1.47 0.97
N GLY A 64 7.28 0.69 -0.05
CA GLY A 64 6.67 -0.62 0.12
C GLY A 64 6.54 -1.35 -1.20
N TYR A 65 5.56 -2.24 -1.26
CA TYR A 65 5.35 -3.15 -2.37
C TYR A 65 3.94 -3.03 -2.91
N ALA A 66 3.80 -3.10 -4.23
CA ALA A 66 2.54 -3.16 -4.94
C ALA A 66 2.44 -4.47 -5.75
N GLU A 67 1.21 -4.87 -6.09
CA GLU A 67 0.99 -6.02 -6.96
C GLU A 67 1.57 -5.79 -8.36
N PRO A 68 2.00 -6.84 -9.08
CA PRO A 68 2.54 -6.72 -10.45
C PRO A 68 1.60 -6.03 -11.44
N SER A 69 0.28 -6.07 -11.18
CA SER A 69 -0.76 -5.42 -11.97
C SER A 69 -0.56 -3.90 -12.11
N ILE A 70 0.15 -3.25 -11.18
CA ILE A 70 0.46 -1.82 -11.23
C ILE A 70 1.24 -1.44 -12.51
N LYS A 71 1.98 -2.38 -13.09
CA LYS A 71 2.70 -2.18 -14.36
C LYS A 71 1.77 -1.89 -15.54
N ASN A 72 0.49 -2.25 -15.44
CA ASN A 72 -0.50 -2.07 -16.50
C ASN A 72 -1.38 -0.82 -16.30
N VAL A 73 -1.38 -0.23 -15.11
CA VAL A 73 -2.17 0.99 -14.78
C VAL A 73 -1.69 2.20 -15.58
N GLN A 74 -2.57 3.06 -16.07
CA GLN A 74 -2.14 4.19 -16.89
C GLN A 74 -1.47 5.29 -16.06
N HIS A 75 -0.58 6.06 -16.69
CA HIS A 75 -0.05 7.28 -16.08
C HIS A 75 -1.21 8.24 -15.76
N GLY A 76 -1.23 8.79 -14.55
CA GLY A 76 -2.26 9.69 -14.05
C GLY A 76 -3.52 9.00 -13.52
N GLU A 77 -3.65 7.68 -13.67
CA GLU A 77 -4.81 6.93 -13.18
C GLU A 77 -4.83 6.85 -11.65
N ILE A 78 -6.02 6.92 -11.06
CA ILE A 78 -6.21 6.80 -9.60
C ILE A 78 -6.65 5.38 -9.28
N VAL A 79 -5.86 4.70 -8.43
CA VAL A 79 -6.11 3.34 -7.97
C VAL A 79 -6.38 3.33 -6.48
N GLN A 80 -7.36 2.54 -6.04
CA GLN A 80 -7.62 2.32 -4.62
C GLN A 80 -6.69 1.22 -4.09
N PHE A 81 -5.80 1.58 -3.17
CA PHE A 81 -4.98 0.62 -2.43
C PHE A 81 -5.74 0.27 -1.15
N GLU A 82 -6.19 -0.98 -1.05
CA GLU A 82 -6.99 -1.48 0.06
C GLU A 82 -6.37 -1.13 1.42
N ARG A 83 -7.16 -0.42 2.26
CA ARG A 83 -6.76 0.06 3.61
C ARG A 83 -5.59 1.06 3.64
N PHE A 84 -5.13 1.52 2.48
CA PHE A 84 -4.09 2.52 2.37
C PHE A 84 -4.65 3.88 1.92
N GLY A 85 -5.47 3.88 0.87
CA GLY A 85 -6.10 5.07 0.29
C GLY A 85 -6.14 5.04 -1.24
N PHE A 86 -6.61 6.13 -1.84
CA PHE A 86 -6.57 6.36 -3.28
C PHE A 86 -5.23 6.99 -3.68
N VAL A 87 -4.56 6.39 -4.66
CA VAL A 87 -3.21 6.77 -5.10
C VAL A 87 -3.24 7.04 -6.61
N ARG A 88 -2.81 8.23 -7.01
CA ARG A 88 -2.56 8.55 -8.42
C ARG A 88 -1.22 7.96 -8.85
N ILE A 89 -1.22 7.19 -9.93
CA ILE A 89 -0.03 6.49 -10.41
C ILE A 89 0.73 7.38 -11.39
N GLU A 90 2.01 7.60 -11.10
CA GLU A 90 2.94 8.35 -11.93
C GLU A 90 3.93 7.37 -12.55
N LYS A 91 4.01 7.41 -13.88
CA LYS A 91 4.96 6.61 -14.68
C LYS A 91 5.87 7.54 -15.45
N ASP A 92 6.86 8.08 -14.75
CA ASP A 92 7.96 8.84 -15.35
C ASP A 92 9.15 7.87 -15.56
N GLU A 93 10.29 8.13 -14.91
CA GLU A 93 11.46 7.23 -14.88
C GLU A 93 11.20 5.93 -14.10
N LYS A 94 10.34 6.00 -13.08
CA LYS A 94 9.92 4.88 -12.24
C LYS A 94 8.44 4.98 -11.91
N ILE A 95 7.82 3.84 -11.61
CA ILE A 95 6.44 3.81 -11.10
C ILE A 95 6.47 4.35 -9.67
N LYS A 96 5.77 5.45 -9.42
CA LYS A 96 5.59 6.06 -8.10
C LYS A 96 4.13 6.46 -7.92
N GLY A 97 3.73 6.70 -6.68
CA GLY A 97 2.36 7.06 -6.33
C GLY A 97 2.30 8.42 -5.68
N ILE A 98 1.21 9.14 -5.88
CA ILE A 98 0.88 10.34 -5.11
C ILE A 98 -0.46 10.09 -4.42
N MET A 99 -0.48 10.20 -3.10
CA MET A 99 -1.71 10.07 -2.31
C MET A 99 -2.72 11.13 -2.73
N ALA A 100 -3.89 10.69 -3.21
CA ALA A 100 -4.98 11.55 -3.63
C ALA A 100 -6.02 11.71 -2.51
N HIS A 101 -6.35 10.62 -1.82
CA HIS A 101 -7.31 10.62 -0.71
C HIS A 101 -7.09 9.41 0.20
N LYS A 102 -7.48 9.50 1.47
CA LYS A 102 -7.38 8.42 2.43
C LYS A 102 -8.66 8.29 3.23
#